data_AF-A0A2P9FHS8-F1
#
_entry.id   AF-A0A2P9FHS8-F1
#
_cell.length_a   1.000
_cell.length_b   1.000
_cell.length_c   1.000
_cell.angle_alpha   90.00
_cell.angle_beta   90.00
_cell.angle_gamma   90.00
#
_symmetry.space_group_name_H-M   'P 1'
#
loop_
_entity.id
_entity.type
_entity.pdbx_description
1 polymer ?
#
loop_
_entity_poly.entity_id
_entity_poly.type
_entity_poly.pdbx_seq_one_letter_code
_entity_poly.pdbx_strand_id
1 'polypeptide(L)' 'MAVPILRPDGSVFAALSTAAPAFRRSMDDLVAMVPLLQAAASELGVRLPAR' A
#
# COMPACT_ATOMS: atom_id res chain seq x y z
N MET A 1 -5.17 -3.85 6.18
CA MET A 1 -4.61 -4.22 4.86
C MET A 1 -3.32 -3.46 4.65
N ALA A 2 -2.32 -4.09 4.05
CA ALA A 2 -1.05 -3.43 3.77
C ALA A 2 -0.49 -3.87 2.40
N VAL A 3 0.29 -3.00 1.77
CA VAL A 3 1.04 -3.28 0.55
C VAL A 3 2.49 -2.82 0.74
N PRO A 4 3.49 -3.50 0.12
CA PRO A 4 4.87 -3.07 0.20
C PRO A 4 5.09 -1.81 -0.63
N ILE A 5 5.96 -0.92 -0.15
CA ILE A 5 6.55 0.17 -0.93
C ILE A 5 7.92 -0.33 -1.40
N LEU A 6 8.07 -0.50 -2.71
CA LEU A 6 9.30 -0.95 -3.35
C LEU A 6 10.05 0.26 -3.91
N ARG A 7 11.38 0.23 -3.84
CA ARG A 7 12.22 1.14 -4.62
C ARG A 7 12.24 0.74 -6.10
N PRO A 8 12.73 1.61 -7.00
CA PRO A 8 12.90 1.25 -8.42
C PRO A 8 13.80 0.03 -8.66
N ASP A 9 14.70 -0.29 -7.74
CA ASP A 9 15.57 -1.49 -7.78
C ASP A 9 14.87 -2.77 -7.28
N GLY A 10 13.58 -2.68 -6.90
CA GLY A 10 12.79 -3.80 -6.38
C GLY A 10 12.99 -4.10 -4.89
N SER A 11 13.88 -3.37 -4.20
CA SER A 11 14.08 -3.54 -2.75
C SER A 11 12.87 -3.04 -1.95
N VAL A 12 12.51 -3.76 -0.89
CA VAL A 12 11.47 -3.31 0.06
C VAL A 12 12.03 -2.17 0.89
N PHE A 13 11.34 -1.03 0.89
CA PHE A 13 11.69 0.13 1.69
C PHE A 13 10.80 0.28 2.93
N ALA A 14 9.48 0.12 2.74
CA ALA A 14 8.47 0.33 3.77
C ALA A 14 7.18 -0.41 3.41
N ALA A 15 6.11 -0.22 4.20
CA ALA A 15 4.77 -0.71 3.90
C ALA A 15 3.74 0.41 4.09
N LEU A 16 2.79 0.50 3.15
CA LEU A 16 1.61 1.36 3.27
C LEU A 16 0.46 0.52 3.82
N SER A 17 -0.16 0.98 4.92
CA SER A 17 -1.29 0.26 5.53
C SER A 17 -2.48 1.16 5.81
N THR A 18 -3.66 0.56 5.78
CA THR A 18 -4.91 1.20 6.22
C THR A 18 -5.58 0.35 7.29
N ALA A 19 -6.00 1.00 8.37
CA ALA A 19 -6.81 0.43 9.43
C ALA A 19 -8.28 0.84 9.25
N ALA A 20 -9.18 -0.12 9.42
CA ALA A 20 -10.62 0.12 9.45
C ALA A 20 -11.27 -0.89 10.42
N PRO A 21 -12.35 -0.53 11.12
CA PRO A 21 -13.10 -1.49 11.95
C PRO A 21 -13.66 -2.63 11.09
N ALA A 22 -13.50 -3.88 11.55
CA ALA A 22 -13.84 -5.08 10.77
C ALA A 22 -15.32 -5.15 10.34
N PHE A 23 -16.24 -4.62 11.13
CA PHE A 23 -17.68 -4.63 10.82
C PHE A 23 -18.11 -3.55 9.82
N ARG A 24 -17.21 -2.63 9.43
CA ARG A 24 -17.56 -1.52 8.51
C ARG A 24 -17.31 -1.83 7.04
N ARG A 25 -16.68 -2.96 6.71
CA ARG A 25 -16.32 -3.31 5.32
C ARG A 25 -16.46 -4.81 5.08
N SER A 26 -16.99 -5.15 3.90
CA SER A 26 -16.96 -6.52 3.41
C SER A 26 -15.54 -6.89 2.94
N MET A 27 -15.29 -8.19 2.72
CA MET A 27 -14.04 -8.64 2.13
C MET A 27 -13.84 -8.06 0.71
N ASP A 28 -14.92 -7.99 -0.08
CA ASP A 28 -14.88 -7.44 -1.43
C ASP A 28 -14.48 -5.96 -1.42
N ASP A 29 -14.97 -5.17 -0.45
CA ASP A 29 -14.54 -3.78 -0.27
C ASP A 29 -13.05 -3.69 0.06
N LEU A 30 -12.53 -4.60 0.88
CA LEU A 30 -11.10 -4.64 1.23
C LEU A 30 -10.23 -5.03 0.04
N VAL A 31 -10.68 -5.96 -0.78
CA VAL A 31 -10.01 -6.37 -2.02
C VAL A 31 -10.03 -5.23 -3.04
N ALA A 32 -11.16 -4.52 -3.17
CA ALA A 32 -11.30 -3.37 -4.07
C ALA A 32 -10.35 -2.21 -3.72
N MET A 33 -9.86 -2.13 -2.48
CA MET A 33 -8.84 -1.14 -2.09
C MET A 33 -7.42 -1.50 -2.51
N VAL A 34 -7.13 -2.76 -2.82
CA VAL A 34 -5.76 -3.22 -3.10
C VAL A 34 -5.12 -2.46 -4.28
N PRO A 35 -5.79 -2.28 -5.44
CA PRO A 35 -5.21 -1.53 -6.56
C PRO A 35 -4.90 -0.08 -6.20
N LEU A 36 -5.75 0.54 -5.39
CA LEU A 36 -5.61 1.93 -4.95
C LEU A 36 -4.40 2.10 -4.03
N LEU A 37 -4.22 1.17 -3.09
CA LEU A 37 -3.05 1.15 -2.21
C LEU A 37 -1.76 0.85 -2.98
N GLN A 38 -1.79 -0.06 -3.96
CA GLN A 38 -0.64 -0.37 -4.81
C GLN A 38 -0.20 0.83 -5.65
N ALA A 39 -1.14 1.57 -6.24
CA ALA A 39 -0.84 2.79 -6.99
C ALA A 39 -0.14 3.83 -6.09
N ALA A 40 -0.70 4.08 -4.90
CA ALA A 40 -0.09 4.99 -3.93
C ALA A 40 1.31 4.51 -3.48
N ALA A 41 1.47 3.22 -3.21
CA ALA A 41 2.76 2.65 -2.81
C ALA A 41 3.82 2.75 -3.93
N SER A 42 3.42 2.59 -5.19
CA SER A 42 4.30 2.78 -6.35
C SER A 42 4.79 4.24 -6.45
N GLU A 43 3.89 5.21 -6.28
CA GLU A 43 4.25 6.63 -6.27
C GLU A 43 5.21 6.98 -5.14
N LEU A 44 4.95 6.47 -3.93
CA LEU A 44 5.81 6.65 -2.76
C LEU A 44 7.21 6.06 -2.99
N GLY A 45 7.30 4.89 -3.63
CA GLY A 45 8.58 4.23 -3.93
C GLY A 45 9.51 5.05 -4.83
N VAL A 46 8.94 5.90 -5.69
CA VAL A 46 9.70 6.80 -6.58
C VAL A 46 10.04 8.13 -5.90
N ARG A 47 9.14 8.64 -5.04
CA ARG A 47 9.24 10.01 -4.50
C ARG A 47 9.88 10.13 -3.14
N LEU A 48 9.86 9.07 -2.32
CA LEU A 48 10.43 9.13 -0.99
C LEU A 48 11.97 9.12 -1.06
N PRO A 49 12.66 10.00 -0.31
CA PRO A 49 14.11 10.04 -0.30
C PRO A 49 14.69 8.75 0.29
N ALA A 50 15.78 8.26 -0.30
CA ALA A 50 16.57 7.21 0.30
C ALA A 50 17.22 7.77 1.58
N ARG A 51 16.93 7.14 2.72
CA ARG A 51 17.55 7.45 4.01
C ARG A 51 18.71 6.53 4.29
#